data_AF-A0A963JH47-F1
#
_entry.id   AF-A0A963JH47-F1
#
_cell.length_a   1.000
_cell.length_b   1.000
_cell.length_c   1.000
_cell.angle_alpha   90.00
_cell.angle_beta   90.00
_cell.angle_gamma   90.00
#
_symmetry.space_group_name_H-M   'P 1'
#
loop_
_entity.id
_entity.type
_entity.pdbx_description
1 polymer ?
#
loop_
_entity_poly.entity_id
_entity_poly.type
_entity_poly.pdbx_seq_one_letter_code
_entity_poly.pdbx_strand_id
1 'polypeptide(L)'
;MPAAWPVPTAGDPALDGPDDDDPVLSLLRARGMLDEPDVHRARASGANPDPAAELVLAAMSFLDTPYLWGGASAETGFDCSGFTRHVFATALGMSLPRRSAEQARAPGLAHVARAELRPGDLVFFNTLRRTFSHVGLYVGDGRFVHAPRRGAQVRVENLRARYWASRFDGGRRVAGWLPDGAGDIGGEALAR
;
A
#
# COMPACT_ATOMS: atom_id res chain seq x y z
N MET A 1 -56.23 -25.21 28.31
CA MET A 1 -55.50 -24.17 29.05
C MET A 1 -54.04 -24.64 29.15
N PRO A 2 -53.12 -24.22 28.28
CA PRO A 2 -51.74 -24.71 28.36
C PRO A 2 -50.92 -23.95 29.43
N ALA A 3 -49.91 -24.65 29.91
CA ALA A 3 -49.16 -24.44 31.13
C ALA A 3 -48.25 -23.20 31.14
N ALA A 4 -48.08 -22.63 32.33
CA ALA A 4 -47.11 -21.59 32.63
C ALA A 4 -45.69 -22.17 32.69
N TRP A 5 -44.76 -21.54 31.96
CA TRP A 5 -43.33 -21.79 32.10
C TRP A 5 -42.71 -20.88 33.17
N PRO A 6 -41.72 -21.34 33.94
CA PRO A 6 -41.01 -20.51 34.90
C PRO A 6 -40.05 -19.54 34.18
N VAL A 7 -39.96 -18.32 34.71
CA VAL A 7 -38.96 -17.30 34.36
C VAL A 7 -37.66 -17.56 35.14
N PRO A 8 -36.49 -17.67 34.48
CA PRO A 8 -35.20 -17.63 35.17
C PRO A 8 -34.80 -16.18 35.47
N THR A 9 -34.41 -15.92 36.73
CA THR A 9 -33.82 -14.65 37.18
C THR A 9 -32.29 -14.74 37.15
N ALA A 10 -31.68 -13.72 36.53
CA ALA A 10 -30.34 -13.15 36.73
C ALA A 10 -29.11 -14.08 36.86
N GLY A 11 -28.17 -13.87 35.92
CA GLY A 11 -26.74 -13.99 36.16
C GLY A 11 -26.01 -14.91 35.18
N ASP A 12 -25.51 -14.35 34.08
CA ASP A 12 -24.40 -14.97 33.35
C ASP A 12 -23.20 -14.00 33.35
N PRO A 13 -22.02 -14.45 33.81
CA PRO A 13 -20.78 -13.68 33.83
C PRO A 13 -20.11 -13.66 32.45
N ALA A 14 -19.26 -12.66 32.28
CA ALA A 14 -18.43 -12.43 31.12
C ALA A 14 -17.61 -13.66 30.72
N LEU A 15 -17.44 -13.81 29.40
CA LEU A 15 -16.54 -14.77 28.78
C LEU A 15 -15.10 -14.53 29.26
N ASP A 16 -14.48 -15.59 29.79
CA ASP A 16 -13.06 -15.71 30.13
C ASP A 16 -12.16 -15.21 28.98
N GLY A 17 -11.34 -14.21 29.26
CA GLY A 17 -10.10 -13.98 28.52
C GLY A 17 -9.04 -15.00 28.93
N PRO A 18 -7.99 -15.23 28.13
CA PRO A 18 -6.93 -16.16 28.48
C PRO A 18 -6.23 -15.71 29.77
N ASP A 19 -6.14 -16.63 30.74
CA ASP A 19 -5.43 -16.46 32.00
C ASP A 19 -4.01 -15.92 31.77
N ASP A 20 -3.70 -14.80 32.42
CA ASP A 20 -2.48 -13.98 32.26
C ASP A 20 -1.22 -14.58 32.95
N ASP A 21 -1.21 -15.87 33.28
CA ASP A 21 -0.17 -16.52 34.10
C ASP A 21 0.74 -17.49 33.32
N ASP A 22 1.10 -17.19 32.06
CA ASP A 22 2.15 -17.96 31.36
C ASP A 22 3.56 -17.45 31.76
N PRO A 23 4.34 -18.24 32.54
CA PRO A 23 5.64 -17.82 33.04
C PRO A 23 6.70 -17.72 31.95
N VAL A 24 6.53 -18.46 30.84
CA VAL A 24 7.43 -18.42 29.69
C VAL A 24 7.19 -17.13 28.91
N LEU A 25 5.91 -16.76 28.73
CA LEU A 25 5.54 -15.50 28.07
C LEU A 25 6.02 -14.28 28.88
N SER A 26 5.90 -14.34 30.21
CA SER A 26 6.43 -13.33 31.13
C SER A 26 7.95 -13.21 31.09
N LEU A 27 8.66 -14.35 31.03
CA LEU A 27 10.13 -14.37 30.95
C LEU A 27 10.64 -13.84 29.60
N LEU A 28 9.97 -14.18 28.50
CA LEU A 28 10.32 -13.70 27.15
C LEU A 28 10.08 -12.20 26.99
N ARG A 29 9.03 -11.65 27.63
CA ARG A 29 8.80 -10.20 27.74
C ARG A 29 9.85 -9.51 28.61
N ALA A 30 10.16 -10.06 29.79
CA ALA A 30 11.18 -9.50 30.69
C ALA A 30 12.59 -9.49 30.08
N ARG A 31 12.86 -10.38 29.12
CA ARG A 31 14.14 -10.47 28.42
C ARG A 31 14.19 -9.68 27.10
N GLY A 32 13.11 -8.99 26.71
CA GLY A 32 13.06 -8.21 25.46
C GLY A 32 13.10 -9.08 24.20
N MET A 33 12.65 -10.34 24.29
CA MET A 33 12.71 -11.31 23.18
C MET A 33 11.38 -11.41 22.40
N LEU A 34 10.36 -10.66 22.82
CA LEU A 34 9.08 -10.47 22.12
C LEU A 34 8.83 -8.97 21.93
N ASP A 35 9.79 -8.24 21.37
CA ASP A 35 9.48 -7.03 20.62
C ASP A 35 8.94 -7.49 19.26
N GLU A 36 7.62 -7.70 19.19
CA GLU A 36 6.92 -7.77 17.91
C GLU A 36 7.30 -6.52 17.08
N PRO A 37 7.59 -6.64 15.77
CA PRO A 37 8.04 -5.50 14.98
C PRO A 37 7.01 -4.37 15.08
N ASP A 38 7.52 -3.14 15.19
CA ASP A 38 6.88 -1.86 15.52
C ASP A 38 5.69 -1.43 14.62
N VAL A 39 4.68 -2.26 14.38
CA VAL A 39 3.49 -1.89 13.60
C VAL A 39 2.39 -1.31 14.51
N HIS A 40 2.33 -1.75 15.77
CA HIS A 40 1.34 -1.28 16.74
C HIS A 40 1.79 -0.02 17.49
N ARG A 41 3.10 0.19 17.68
CA ARG A 41 3.65 1.39 18.34
C ARG A 41 3.51 2.64 17.46
N ALA A 42 3.73 2.51 16.15
CA ALA A 42 3.55 3.60 15.20
C ALA A 42 2.14 4.21 15.25
N ARG A 43 1.10 3.36 15.37
CA ARG A 43 -0.31 3.78 15.51
C ARG A 43 -0.62 4.47 16.83
N ALA A 44 0.12 4.16 17.90
CA ALA A 44 -0.06 4.78 19.22
C ALA A 44 0.60 6.17 19.35
N SER A 45 1.47 6.56 18.41
CA SER A 45 2.21 7.83 18.44
C SER A 45 1.42 9.06 17.96
N GLY A 46 0.19 8.89 17.47
CA GLY A 46 -0.56 9.98 16.82
C GLY A 46 0.06 10.47 15.50
N ALA A 47 1.14 9.83 15.03
CA ALA A 47 1.72 10.08 13.72
C ALA A 47 0.85 9.38 12.67
N ASN A 48 0.30 10.16 11.74
CA ASN A 48 -0.42 9.60 10.60
C ASN A 48 0.58 8.73 9.81
N PRO A 49 0.27 7.45 9.50
CA PRO A 49 1.20 6.59 8.78
C PRO A 49 1.57 7.23 7.44
N ASP A 50 2.85 7.14 7.04
CA ASP A 50 3.33 7.70 5.78
C ASP A 50 2.58 7.07 4.60
N PRO A 51 1.80 7.85 3.82
CA PRO A 51 1.07 7.33 2.68
C PRO A 51 1.93 6.57 1.64
N ALA A 52 3.24 6.87 1.52
CA ALA A 52 4.17 6.12 0.66
C ALA A 52 4.26 4.68 1.13
N ALA A 53 4.57 4.55 2.42
CA ALA A 53 4.82 3.28 3.05
C ALA A 53 3.56 2.42 2.97
N GLU A 54 2.39 2.99 3.24
CA GLU A 54 1.11 2.29 3.11
C GLU A 54 0.85 1.80 1.68
N LEU A 55 1.08 2.64 0.66
CA LEU A 55 0.93 2.23 -0.74
C LEU A 55 1.90 1.10 -1.12
N VAL A 56 3.17 1.20 -0.71
CA VAL A 56 4.19 0.20 -1.01
C VAL A 56 3.88 -1.12 -0.31
N LEU A 57 3.56 -1.08 0.99
CA LEU A 57 3.19 -2.28 1.76
C LEU A 57 1.95 -2.95 1.16
N ALA A 58 0.91 -2.17 0.84
CA ALA A 58 -0.29 -2.68 0.18
C ALA A 58 0.01 -3.27 -1.21
N ALA A 59 0.91 -2.68 -1.99
CA ALA A 59 1.30 -3.25 -3.28
C ALA A 59 2.04 -4.57 -3.14
N MET A 60 2.92 -4.69 -2.15
CA MET A 60 3.72 -5.91 -1.92
C MET A 60 2.86 -7.09 -1.43
N SER A 61 1.78 -6.84 -0.70
CA SER A 61 0.89 -7.91 -0.21
C SER A 61 0.15 -8.65 -1.34
N PHE A 62 0.10 -8.07 -2.54
CA PHE A 62 -0.53 -8.68 -3.71
C PHE A 62 0.45 -9.32 -4.69
N LEU A 63 1.74 -9.43 -4.36
CA LEU A 63 2.68 -10.21 -5.17
C LEU A 63 2.12 -11.61 -5.44
N ASP A 64 2.43 -12.13 -6.62
CA ASP A 64 1.98 -13.43 -7.10
C ASP A 64 0.48 -13.57 -7.39
N THR A 65 -0.32 -12.51 -7.19
CA THR A 65 -1.72 -12.48 -7.63
C THR A 65 -1.81 -12.60 -9.16
N PRO A 66 -2.61 -13.52 -9.73
CA PRO A 66 -2.70 -13.71 -11.17
C PRO A 66 -3.16 -12.46 -11.93
N TYR A 67 -2.67 -12.29 -13.15
CA TYR A 67 -3.22 -11.29 -14.06
C TYR A 67 -4.57 -11.76 -14.62
N LEU A 68 -5.57 -10.89 -14.52
CA LEU A 68 -6.87 -11.05 -15.18
C LEU A 68 -7.22 -9.78 -15.94
N TRP A 69 -7.50 -9.88 -17.24
CA TRP A 69 -7.95 -8.72 -18.01
C TRP A 69 -9.30 -8.24 -17.48
N GLY A 70 -9.42 -6.97 -17.13
CA GLY A 70 -10.63 -6.48 -16.47
C GLY A 70 -10.65 -6.75 -14.95
N GLY A 71 -9.69 -7.53 -14.43
CA GLY A 71 -9.58 -7.90 -13.02
C GLY A 71 -9.30 -6.71 -12.10
N ALA A 72 -9.84 -6.77 -10.88
CA ALA A 72 -9.82 -5.68 -9.92
C ALA A 72 -9.82 -6.17 -8.45
N SER A 73 -9.54 -7.45 -8.20
CA SER A 73 -9.54 -8.03 -6.84
C SER A 73 -8.45 -9.08 -6.66
N ALA A 74 -8.05 -9.33 -5.42
CA ALA A 74 -7.01 -10.31 -5.09
C ALA A 74 -7.49 -11.76 -5.32
N GLU A 75 -8.79 -12.01 -5.15
CA GLU A 75 -9.40 -13.33 -5.26
C GLU A 75 -9.49 -13.81 -6.71
N THR A 76 -9.72 -12.88 -7.64
CA THR A 76 -9.94 -13.19 -9.06
C THR A 76 -8.75 -12.82 -9.94
N GLY A 77 -7.90 -11.90 -9.47
CA GLY A 77 -6.77 -11.38 -10.20
C GLY A 77 -6.95 -9.92 -10.63
N PHE A 78 -5.84 -9.32 -11.07
CA PHE A 78 -5.77 -7.91 -11.43
C PHE A 78 -5.36 -7.71 -12.88
N ASP A 79 -5.86 -6.65 -13.52
CA ASP A 79 -5.08 -5.99 -14.59
C ASP A 79 -4.25 -4.84 -14.03
N CYS A 80 -3.39 -4.23 -14.85
CA CYS A 80 -2.46 -3.20 -14.41
C CYS A 80 -3.14 -2.03 -13.68
N SER A 81 -4.23 -1.52 -14.25
CA SER A 81 -5.01 -0.43 -13.67
C SER A 81 -5.93 -0.86 -12.53
N GLY A 82 -6.44 -2.10 -12.57
CA GLY A 82 -7.22 -2.68 -11.47
C GLY A 82 -6.38 -2.87 -10.22
N PHE A 83 -5.13 -3.31 -10.40
CA PHE A 83 -4.14 -3.44 -9.34
C PHE A 83 -3.88 -2.10 -8.65
N THR A 84 -3.45 -1.07 -9.40
CA THR A 84 -3.14 0.24 -8.81
C THR A 84 -4.36 0.89 -8.18
N ARG A 85 -5.54 0.74 -8.79
CA ARG A 85 -6.80 1.21 -8.21
C ARG A 85 -7.10 0.54 -6.87
N HIS A 86 -6.92 -0.77 -6.78
CA HIS A 86 -7.15 -1.52 -5.55
C HIS A 86 -6.16 -1.09 -4.46
N VAL A 87 -4.87 -1.00 -4.78
CA VAL A 87 -3.83 -0.55 -3.83
C VAL A 87 -4.15 0.85 -3.28
N PHE A 88 -4.49 1.81 -4.13
CA PHE A 88 -4.84 3.17 -3.69
C PHE A 88 -6.13 3.22 -2.86
N ALA A 89 -7.13 2.42 -3.22
CA ALA A 89 -8.37 2.34 -2.46
C ALA A 89 -8.13 1.74 -1.07
N THR A 90 -7.34 0.68 -0.97
CA THR A 90 -7.04 -0.01 0.30
C THR A 90 -6.13 0.81 1.20
N ALA A 91 -5.07 1.41 0.66
CA ALA A 91 -4.09 2.15 1.46
C ALA A 91 -4.57 3.54 1.84
N LEU A 92 -5.20 4.27 0.91
CA LEU A 92 -5.48 5.71 1.06
C LEU A 92 -6.96 6.06 0.98
N GLY A 93 -7.85 5.10 0.74
CA GLY A 93 -9.26 5.38 0.44
C GLY A 93 -9.46 6.14 -0.88
N MET A 94 -8.43 6.27 -1.71
CA MET A 94 -8.49 7.04 -2.95
C MET A 94 -8.95 6.16 -4.11
N SER A 95 -10.11 6.48 -4.68
CA SER A 95 -10.64 5.76 -5.84
C SER A 95 -10.04 6.30 -7.14
N LEU A 96 -9.10 5.55 -7.71
CA LEU A 96 -8.57 5.85 -9.03
C LEU A 96 -9.56 5.45 -10.15
N PRO A 97 -9.53 6.14 -11.31
CA PRO A 97 -10.26 5.71 -12.50
C PRO A 97 -9.89 4.29 -12.93
N ARG A 98 -10.80 3.63 -13.67
CA ARG A 98 -10.63 2.23 -14.05
C ARG A 98 -9.53 2.01 -15.09
N ARG A 99 -9.29 2.96 -15.99
CA ARG A 99 -8.32 2.81 -17.09
C ARG A 99 -7.02 3.51 -16.76
N SER A 100 -5.88 2.91 -17.09
CA SER A 100 -4.55 3.48 -16.87
C SER A 100 -4.38 4.89 -17.44
N ALA A 101 -4.89 5.14 -18.64
CA ALA A 101 -4.82 6.46 -19.27
C ALA A 101 -5.66 7.53 -18.55
N GLU A 102 -6.74 7.13 -17.87
CA GLU A 102 -7.55 8.02 -17.04
C GLU A 102 -6.86 8.25 -15.69
N GLN A 103 -6.24 7.22 -15.10
CA GLN A 103 -5.40 7.38 -13.90
C GLN A 103 -4.28 8.39 -14.13
N ALA A 104 -3.62 8.35 -15.29
CA ALA A 104 -2.58 9.33 -15.65
C ALA A 104 -3.08 10.79 -15.74
N ARG A 105 -4.40 11.01 -15.81
CA ARG A 105 -5.05 12.32 -15.87
C ARG A 105 -5.97 12.57 -14.66
N ALA A 106 -5.91 11.71 -13.64
CA ALA A 106 -6.83 11.79 -12.52
C ALA A 106 -6.61 13.11 -11.77
N PRO A 107 -7.69 13.79 -11.35
CA PRO A 107 -7.58 14.97 -10.51
C PRO A 107 -6.90 14.59 -9.18
N GLY A 108 -6.10 15.50 -8.63
CA GLY A 108 -5.33 15.25 -7.42
C GLY A 108 -4.04 14.46 -7.64
N LEU A 109 -3.67 14.15 -8.90
CA LEU A 109 -2.36 13.60 -9.23
C LEU A 109 -1.50 14.61 -10.02
N ALA A 110 -0.32 14.92 -9.49
CA ALA A 110 0.67 15.79 -10.13
C ALA A 110 1.66 14.99 -10.99
N HIS A 111 2.16 15.61 -12.06
CA HIS A 111 3.23 15.03 -12.89
C HIS A 111 4.54 14.92 -12.11
N VAL A 112 5.26 13.80 -12.29
CA VAL A 112 6.58 13.57 -11.69
C VAL A 112 7.57 13.16 -12.78
N ALA A 113 8.71 13.84 -12.85
CA ALA A 113 9.78 13.46 -13.75
C ALA A 113 10.47 12.18 -13.27
N ARG A 114 11.08 11.42 -14.19
CA ARG A 114 11.74 10.15 -13.85
C ARG A 114 12.80 10.27 -12.75
N ALA A 115 13.54 11.38 -12.73
CA ALA A 115 14.59 11.65 -11.74
C ALA A 115 14.03 11.98 -10.34
N GLU A 116 12.75 12.33 -10.25
CA GLU A 116 12.08 12.76 -9.02
C GLU A 116 11.18 11.67 -8.44
N LEU A 117 11.18 10.47 -9.03
CA LEU A 117 10.35 9.36 -8.58
C LEU A 117 10.67 8.97 -7.14
N ARG A 118 9.62 8.87 -6.33
CA ARG A 118 9.65 8.45 -4.92
C ARG A 118 8.68 7.29 -4.73
N PRO A 119 8.97 6.35 -3.79
CA PRO A 119 8.06 5.26 -3.49
C PRO A 119 6.61 5.76 -3.30
N GLY A 120 5.63 5.03 -3.84
CA GLY A 120 4.22 5.46 -3.84
C GLY A 120 3.78 6.17 -5.14
N ASP A 121 4.70 6.59 -6.00
CA ASP A 121 4.35 7.16 -7.31
C ASP A 121 3.77 6.11 -8.26
N LEU A 122 2.78 6.49 -9.06
CA LEU A 122 2.37 5.72 -10.22
C LEU A 122 3.36 5.95 -11.36
N VAL A 123 3.77 4.88 -12.03
CA VAL A 123 4.62 4.94 -13.23
C VAL A 123 3.88 4.39 -14.43
N PHE A 124 3.91 5.13 -15.54
CA PHE A 124 3.13 4.81 -16.73
C PHE A 124 4.02 4.46 -17.93
N PHE A 125 3.50 3.59 -18.80
CA PHE A 125 4.26 3.11 -19.96
C PHE A 125 3.43 2.90 -21.24
N ASN A 126 4.14 2.96 -22.37
CA ASN A 126 3.66 2.62 -23.70
C ASN A 126 4.05 1.18 -24.10
N THR A 127 3.32 0.19 -23.59
CA THR A 127 3.50 -1.24 -23.93
C THR A 127 2.59 -1.69 -25.08
N LEU A 128 1.52 -0.94 -25.36
CA LEU A 128 0.51 -1.27 -26.39
C LEU A 128 0.44 -0.25 -27.53
N ARG A 129 1.56 0.42 -27.84
CA ARG A 129 1.66 1.45 -28.90
C ARG A 129 0.68 2.62 -28.74
N ARG A 130 0.31 2.94 -27.50
CA ARG A 130 -0.46 4.12 -27.11
C ARG A 130 0.04 4.63 -25.76
N THR A 131 0.03 5.95 -25.57
CA THR A 131 0.47 6.59 -24.33
C THR A 131 -0.38 6.12 -23.14
N PHE A 132 0.28 5.89 -22.00
CA PHE A 132 -0.31 5.45 -20.74
C PHE A 132 -1.07 4.12 -20.86
N SER A 133 -0.62 3.23 -21.73
CA SER A 133 -1.24 1.91 -21.93
C SER A 133 -1.04 0.91 -20.78
N HIS A 134 -0.05 1.17 -19.91
CA HIS A 134 0.29 0.36 -18.76
C HIS A 134 0.60 1.25 -17.57
N VAL A 135 0.37 0.73 -16.37
CA VAL A 135 0.67 1.41 -15.10
C VAL A 135 1.23 0.43 -14.08
N GLY A 136 2.06 0.93 -13.17
CA GLY A 136 2.52 0.24 -11.97
C GLY A 136 2.75 1.23 -10.83
N LEU A 137 3.07 0.71 -9.65
CA LEU A 137 3.45 1.49 -8.47
C LEU A 137 4.97 1.45 -8.29
N TYR A 138 5.62 2.60 -8.24
CA TYR A 138 7.04 2.71 -7.93
C TYR A 138 7.30 2.45 -6.45
N VAL A 139 8.31 1.63 -6.16
CA VAL A 139 8.61 1.16 -4.80
C VAL A 139 10.04 1.52 -4.35
N GLY A 140 10.72 2.40 -5.08
CA GLY A 140 12.09 2.82 -4.79
C GLY A 140 13.15 2.07 -5.59
N ASP A 141 14.39 2.59 -5.56
CA ASP A 141 15.58 2.00 -6.19
C ASP A 141 15.48 1.68 -7.69
N GLY A 142 14.62 2.37 -8.43
CA GLY A 142 14.36 2.05 -9.83
C GLY A 142 13.47 0.81 -10.02
N ARG A 143 12.75 0.36 -8.99
CA ARG A 143 11.85 -0.80 -9.02
C ARG A 143 10.38 -0.36 -8.94
N PHE A 144 9.51 -1.16 -9.53
CA PHE A 144 8.06 -0.94 -9.48
C PHE A 144 7.30 -2.26 -9.48
N VAL A 145 6.11 -2.27 -8.89
CA VAL A 145 5.19 -3.41 -8.84
C VAL A 145 4.07 -3.20 -9.84
N HIS A 146 3.68 -4.25 -10.56
CA HIS A 146 2.58 -4.19 -11.53
C HIS A 146 1.97 -5.57 -11.80
N ALA A 147 0.76 -5.58 -12.36
CA ALA A 147 0.17 -6.75 -13.02
C ALA A 147 0.45 -6.69 -14.54
N PRO A 148 1.39 -7.48 -15.09
CA PRO A 148 1.97 -7.24 -16.41
C PRO A 148 1.07 -7.59 -17.61
N ARG A 149 0.56 -8.83 -17.66
CA ARG A 149 -0.18 -9.39 -18.81
C ARG A 149 -0.75 -10.77 -18.49
N ARG A 150 -1.65 -11.27 -19.35
CA ARG A 150 -2.17 -12.65 -19.29
C ARG A 150 -1.05 -13.69 -19.19
N GLY A 151 -1.27 -14.71 -18.36
CA GLY A 151 -0.31 -15.79 -18.11
C GLY A 151 0.86 -15.40 -17.20
N ALA A 152 0.76 -14.27 -16.52
CA ALA A 152 1.73 -13.82 -15.52
C ALA A 152 0.98 -13.31 -14.28
N GLN A 153 1.74 -12.93 -13.27
CA GLN A 153 1.25 -12.49 -11.96
C GLN A 153 1.84 -11.13 -11.57
N VAL A 154 1.26 -10.50 -10.55
CA VAL A 154 1.79 -9.29 -9.93
C VAL A 154 3.22 -9.53 -9.48
N ARG A 155 4.14 -8.66 -9.91
CA ARG A 155 5.57 -8.82 -9.66
C ARG A 155 6.32 -7.50 -9.63
N VAL A 156 7.55 -7.55 -9.15
CA VAL A 156 8.49 -6.43 -9.19
C VAL A 156 9.28 -6.46 -10.50
N GLU A 157 9.42 -5.32 -11.16
CA GLU A 157 10.33 -5.13 -12.29
C GLU A 157 11.20 -3.88 -12.14
N ASN A 158 12.27 -3.80 -12.95
CA ASN A 158 13.25 -2.72 -12.89
C ASN A 158 13.03 -1.71 -14.03
N LEU A 159 12.83 -0.43 -13.70
CA LEU A 159 12.69 0.68 -14.65
C LEU A 159 13.91 0.86 -15.57
N ARG A 160 15.10 0.45 -15.11
CA ARG A 160 16.35 0.53 -15.89
C ARG A 160 16.45 -0.59 -16.92
N ALA A 161 15.64 -1.64 -16.83
CA ALA A 161 15.62 -2.67 -17.86
C ALA A 161 15.21 -2.05 -19.20
N ARG A 162 15.94 -2.39 -20.27
CA ARG A 162 15.81 -1.76 -21.60
C ARG A 162 14.36 -1.68 -22.08
N TYR A 163 13.57 -2.72 -21.83
CA TYR A 163 12.16 -2.78 -22.23
C TYR A 163 11.32 -1.66 -21.60
N TRP A 164 11.46 -1.43 -20.29
CA TRP A 164 10.72 -0.40 -19.54
C TRP A 164 11.30 0.98 -19.74
N ALA A 165 12.62 1.09 -19.77
CA ALA A 165 13.32 2.35 -19.99
C ALA A 165 12.91 3.01 -21.30
N SER A 166 12.72 2.23 -22.38
CA SER A 166 12.31 2.75 -23.69
C SER A 166 10.80 3.01 -23.81
N ARG A 167 10.00 2.73 -22.77
CA ARG A 167 8.52 2.82 -22.80
C ARG A 167 7.96 3.73 -21.73
N PHE A 168 8.80 4.35 -20.92
CA PHE A 168 8.37 5.20 -19.82
C PHE A 168 7.68 6.46 -20.34
N ASP A 169 6.41 6.66 -19.97
CA ASP A 169 5.59 7.80 -20.38
C ASP A 169 5.53 8.90 -19.30
N GLY A 170 5.91 8.61 -18.05
CA GLY A 170 5.91 9.57 -16.95
C GLY A 170 5.46 9.01 -15.60
N GLY A 171 5.67 9.79 -14.54
CA GLY A 171 5.20 9.48 -13.19
C GLY A 171 3.99 10.33 -12.76
N ARG A 172 3.20 9.84 -11.81
CA ARG A 172 2.16 10.61 -11.12
C ARG A 172 2.22 10.40 -9.61
N ARG A 173 2.06 11.48 -8.85
CA ARG A 173 2.04 11.47 -7.38
C ARG A 173 0.79 12.16 -6.87
N VAL A 174 0.27 11.72 -5.73
CA VAL A 174 -0.80 12.42 -5.01
C VAL A 174 -0.33 13.85 -4.69
N ALA A 175 -1.07 14.84 -5.18
CA ALA A 175 -0.80 16.25 -4.95
C ALA A 175 -1.01 16.59 -3.46
N GLY A 176 -0.09 17.39 -2.90
CA GLY A 176 -0.16 17.79 -1.48
C GLY A 176 0.33 16.74 -0.47
N TRP A 177 0.77 15.57 -0.93
CA TRP A 177 1.30 14.52 -0.05
C TRP A 177 2.76 14.78 0.40
N LEU A 178 3.50 15.65 -0.31
CA LEU A 178 4.82 16.09 0.15
C LEU A 178 4.78 17.60 0.35
N PRO A 179 5.26 18.13 1.49
CA PRO A 179 5.62 19.54 1.54
C PRO A 179 6.72 19.79 0.50
N ASP A 180 6.58 20.88 -0.24
CA ASP A 180 7.64 21.41 -1.10
C ASP A 180 8.82 21.79 -0.18
N GLY A 181 9.75 20.87 0.05
CA GLY A 181 10.89 21.14 0.93
C GLY A 181 11.40 19.93 1.70
N ALA A 182 12.01 18.97 1.00
CA ALA A 182 13.21 18.32 1.55
C ALA A 182 14.40 19.24 1.27
N GLY A 183 14.34 20.45 1.81
CA GLY A 183 15.43 21.39 1.88
C GLY A 183 15.98 21.35 3.30
N ASP A 184 17.30 21.15 3.39
CA ASP A 184 18.12 21.66 4.48
C ASP A 184 17.69 21.33 5.92
N ILE A 185 18.06 20.13 6.36
CA ILE A 185 18.34 19.88 7.79
C ILE A 185 19.84 19.61 7.92
N GLY A 186 20.66 20.63 7.70
CA GLY A 186 22.10 20.49 7.85
C GLY A 186 22.84 21.82 7.89
N GLY A 187 22.66 22.62 8.94
CA GLY A 187 23.56 23.75 9.19
C GLY A 187 23.16 24.78 10.24
N GLU A 188 22.88 24.38 11.49
CA GLU A 188 23.10 25.33 12.60
C GLU A 188 24.61 25.43 12.88
N ALA A 189 25.21 26.60 12.65
CA ALA A 189 26.42 27.02 13.36
C ALA A 189 26.56 28.56 13.36
N LEU A 190 26.28 29.15 14.52
CA LEU A 190 26.83 30.36 15.11
C LEU A 190 27.33 31.48 14.16
N ALA A 191 26.71 32.65 14.28
CA ALA A 191 27.47 33.89 14.43
C ALA A 191 26.75 34.82 15.42
N ARG A 192 27.53 35.24 16.41
CA ARG A 192 27.23 36.27 17.39
C ARG A 192 27.15 37.65 16.74
#